data_AF-A0A3D3V8X0-F1
#
_entry.id   AF-A0A3D3V8X0-F1
#
_cell.length_a   1.000
_cell.length_b   1.000
_cell.length_c   1.000
_cell.angle_alpha   90.00
_cell.angle_beta   90.00
_cell.angle_gamma   90.00
#
_symmetry.space_group_name_H-M   'P 1'
#
loop_
_entity.id
_entity.type
_entity.pdbx_description
1 polymer ?
#
loop_
_entity_poly.entity_id
_entity_poly.type
_entity_poly.pdbx_seq_one_letter_code
_entity_poly.pdbx_strand_id
1 'polypeptide(L)'
;EALQRGERYMKSGADALFIEAPTSVEDMQRICAELPVPHLANMIEGGVTPLMTPDDLGEIGYAIASYGITTLMLAARTIRDTLVDIKSGEMKLANTGLSFSEYLDIVDMPRWSDVEDRYGE
;
A
#
# COMPACT_ATOMS: atom_id res chain seq x y z
N GLU A 1 11.14 -18.95 -17.40
CA GLU A 1 9.70 -19.05 -17.73
C GLU A 1 8.97 -17.70 -17.62
N ALA A 2 9.03 -17.01 -16.47
CA ALA A 2 8.31 -15.74 -16.26
C ALA A 2 8.59 -14.67 -17.33
N LEU A 3 9.86 -14.44 -17.70
CA LEU A 3 10.24 -13.48 -18.74
C LEU A 3 9.65 -13.82 -20.12
N GLN A 4 9.64 -15.10 -20.50
CA GLN A 4 9.03 -15.55 -21.76
C GLN A 4 7.51 -15.31 -21.77
N ARG A 5 6.85 -15.49 -20.62
CA ARG A 5 5.42 -15.17 -20.49
C ARG A 5 5.19 -13.66 -20.55
N GLY A 6 6.02 -12.88 -19.84
CA GLY A 6 6.00 -11.42 -19.88
C GLY A 6 6.14 -10.87 -21.30
N GLU A 7 7.08 -11.41 -22.08
CA GLU A 7 7.27 -11.03 -23.49
C GLU A 7 6.03 -11.31 -24.34
N ARG A 8 5.37 -12.47 -24.12
CA ARG A 8 4.14 -12.81 -24.84
C ARG A 8 2.99 -11.87 -24.47
N TYR A 9 2.84 -11.51 -23.20
CA TYR A 9 1.82 -10.56 -22.75
C TYR A 9 2.08 -9.14 -23.29
N MET A 10 3.33 -8.69 -23.24
CA MET A 10 3.75 -7.43 -23.87
C MET A 10 3.43 -7.40 -25.37
N LYS A 11 3.79 -8.46 -26.11
CA LYS A 11 3.45 -8.61 -27.55
C LYS A 11 1.94 -8.68 -27.82
N SER A 12 1.16 -9.06 -26.83
CA SER A 12 -0.31 -9.11 -26.92
C SER A 12 -0.97 -7.75 -26.61
N GLY A 13 -0.18 -6.73 -26.27
CA GLY A 13 -0.65 -5.36 -26.02
C GLY A 13 -0.91 -5.03 -24.55
N ALA A 14 -0.27 -5.73 -23.60
CA ALA A 14 -0.33 -5.33 -22.19
C ALA A 14 0.38 -3.98 -21.97
N ASP A 15 -0.31 -3.01 -21.37
CA ASP A 15 0.23 -1.67 -21.07
C ASP A 15 1.24 -1.67 -19.91
N ALA A 16 1.15 -2.67 -19.03
CA ALA A 16 2.04 -2.87 -17.91
C ALA A 16 2.15 -4.36 -17.59
N LEU A 17 3.21 -4.74 -16.88
CA LEU A 17 3.41 -6.10 -16.41
C LEU A 17 3.58 -6.14 -14.90
N PHE A 18 3.20 -7.28 -14.34
CA PHE A 18 3.46 -7.63 -12.95
C PHE A 18 4.07 -9.02 -12.93
N ILE A 19 5.38 -9.08 -12.69
CA ILE A 19 6.09 -10.32 -12.48
C ILE A 19 6.18 -10.55 -10.98
N GLU A 20 5.41 -11.52 -10.49
CA GLU A 20 5.27 -11.82 -9.07
C GLU A 20 6.56 -12.40 -8.45
N ALA A 21 6.80 -12.05 -7.20
CA ALA A 21 7.79 -12.66 -6.31
C ALA A 21 9.23 -12.78 -6.85
N PRO A 22 9.83 -11.73 -7.46
CA PRO A 22 11.27 -11.74 -7.72
C PRO A 22 12.01 -11.84 -6.38
N THR A 23 13.06 -12.65 -6.31
CA THR A 23 13.75 -12.99 -5.06
C THR A 23 15.00 -12.17 -4.78
N SER A 24 15.44 -11.35 -5.74
CA SER A 24 16.59 -10.46 -5.57
C SER A 24 16.42 -9.16 -6.36
N VAL A 25 17.21 -8.14 -6.02
CA VAL A 25 17.23 -6.86 -6.73
C VAL A 25 17.75 -7.04 -8.16
N GLU A 26 18.66 -7.98 -8.39
CA GLU A 26 19.16 -8.31 -9.72
C GLU A 26 18.07 -8.90 -10.61
N ASP A 27 17.21 -9.79 -10.08
CA ASP A 27 16.05 -10.30 -10.80
C ASP A 27 15.08 -9.17 -11.16
N MET A 28 14.85 -8.25 -10.22
CA MET A 28 13.99 -7.07 -10.39
C MET A 28 14.50 -6.14 -11.51
N GLN A 29 15.81 -5.83 -11.50
CA GLN A 29 16.48 -5.06 -12.56
C GLN A 29 16.39 -5.75 -13.92
N ARG A 30 16.64 -7.06 -13.94
CA ARG A 30 16.58 -7.87 -15.16
C ARG A 30 15.18 -7.89 -15.77
N ILE A 31 14.14 -7.99 -14.96
CA ILE A 31 12.74 -7.92 -15.40
C ILE A 31 12.48 -6.60 -16.12
N CYS A 32 12.85 -5.48 -15.52
CA CYS A 32 12.64 -4.15 -16.11
C CYS A 32 13.47 -3.94 -17.38
N ALA A 33 14.70 -4.48 -17.42
CA ALA A 33 15.59 -4.37 -18.58
C ALA A 33 15.14 -5.23 -19.78
N GLU A 34 14.68 -6.46 -19.55
CA GLU A 34 14.30 -7.38 -20.63
C GLU A 34 12.88 -7.17 -21.15
N LEU A 35 12.01 -6.54 -20.37
CA LEU A 35 10.60 -6.30 -20.71
C LEU A 35 10.31 -4.79 -20.64
N PRO A 36 10.56 -4.01 -21.71
CA PRO A 36 10.53 -2.55 -21.70
C PRO A 36 9.09 -1.97 -21.73
N VAL A 37 8.30 -2.30 -20.71
CA VAL A 37 6.99 -1.74 -20.40
C VAL A 37 6.94 -1.37 -18.91
N PRO A 38 6.04 -0.49 -18.47
CA PRO A 38 5.84 -0.20 -17.05
C PRO A 38 5.65 -1.49 -16.23
N HIS A 39 6.37 -1.61 -15.11
CA HIS A 39 6.22 -2.72 -14.18
C HIS A 39 5.63 -2.27 -12.85
N LEU A 40 4.82 -3.15 -12.28
CA LEU A 40 4.36 -3.08 -10.90
C LEU A 40 5.25 -3.93 -10.00
N ALA A 41 5.77 -3.32 -8.93
CA ALA A 41 6.41 -4.00 -7.82
C ALA A 41 5.40 -4.15 -6.68
N ASN A 42 5.28 -5.35 -6.12
CA ASN A 42 4.40 -5.63 -4.99
C ASN A 42 5.22 -5.69 -3.70
N MET A 43 5.15 -4.64 -2.90
CA MET A 43 5.87 -4.53 -1.63
C MET A 43 5.03 -5.13 -0.52
N ILE A 44 5.39 -6.35 -0.11
CA ILE A 44 4.73 -7.09 0.97
C ILE A 44 5.72 -7.38 2.09
N GLU A 45 5.40 -6.94 3.30
CA GLU A 45 6.20 -7.26 4.50
C GLU A 45 6.15 -8.75 4.82
N GLY A 46 7.33 -9.36 5.03
CA GLY A 46 7.44 -10.81 5.28
C GLY A 46 7.31 -11.68 4.02
N GLY A 47 7.25 -11.06 2.82
CA GLY A 47 7.37 -11.76 1.55
C GLY A 47 8.80 -12.17 1.21
N VAL A 48 8.97 -12.80 0.04
CA VAL A 48 10.29 -13.20 -0.49
C VAL A 48 10.98 -12.10 -1.31
N THR A 49 10.22 -11.13 -1.80
CA THR A 49 10.75 -10.00 -2.56
C THR A 49 11.40 -9.00 -1.61
N PRO A 50 12.64 -8.54 -1.90
CA PRO A 50 13.27 -7.49 -1.11
C PRO A 50 12.39 -6.25 -1.03
N LEU A 51 12.18 -5.73 0.18
CA LEU A 51 11.50 -4.46 0.36
C LEU A 51 12.42 -3.32 -0.10
N MET A 52 11.91 -2.48 -0.98
CA MET A 52 12.61 -1.33 -1.55
C MET A 52 11.76 -0.07 -1.38
N THR A 53 12.40 1.09 -1.33
CA THR A 53 11.67 2.37 -1.33
C THR A 53 11.09 2.66 -2.72
N PRO A 54 10.06 3.51 -2.84
CA PRO A 54 9.58 3.95 -4.15
C PRO A 54 10.68 4.55 -5.03
N ASP A 55 11.62 5.28 -4.43
CA ASP A 55 12.75 5.90 -5.14
C ASP A 55 13.69 4.83 -5.68
N ASP A 56 14.12 3.87 -4.85
CA ASP A 56 15.00 2.76 -5.28
C ASP A 56 14.32 1.91 -6.37
N LEU A 57 13.01 1.68 -6.27
CA LEU A 57 12.22 0.98 -7.28
C LEU A 57 12.22 1.73 -8.62
N GLY A 58 12.07 3.06 -8.57
CA GLY A 58 12.16 3.93 -9.73
C GLY A 58 13.55 3.89 -10.38
N GLU A 59 14.61 3.90 -9.58
CA GLU A 59 16.00 3.81 -10.07
C GLU A 59 16.27 2.51 -10.85
N ILE A 60 15.63 1.40 -10.48
CA ILE A 60 15.79 0.11 -11.18
C ILE A 60 14.74 -0.14 -12.28
N GLY A 61 13.85 0.82 -12.54
CA GLY A 61 12.95 0.82 -13.70
C GLY A 61 11.50 0.41 -13.44
N TYR A 62 11.05 0.28 -12.18
CA TYR A 62 9.62 0.10 -11.88
C TYR A 62 8.87 1.42 -11.98
N ALA A 63 7.60 1.32 -12.39
CA ALA A 63 6.72 2.48 -12.56
C ALA A 63 5.63 2.57 -11.47
N ILE A 64 5.31 1.44 -10.82
CA ILE A 64 4.24 1.34 -9.84
C ILE A 64 4.74 0.53 -8.65
N ALA A 65 4.51 1.03 -7.43
CA ALA A 65 4.72 0.30 -6.19
C ALA A 65 3.36 0.06 -5.50
N SER A 66 3.03 -1.20 -5.26
CA SER A 66 1.81 -1.61 -4.55
C SER A 66 2.14 -1.96 -3.11
N TYR A 67 1.44 -1.34 -2.16
CA TYR A 67 1.49 -1.62 -0.71
C TYR A 67 0.14 -2.20 -0.26
N GLY A 68 -0.22 -3.34 -0.83
CA GLY A 68 -1.62 -3.82 -0.84
C GLY A 68 -2.21 -4.11 0.55
N ILE A 69 -1.40 -4.57 1.50
CA ILE A 69 -1.87 -4.98 2.84
C ILE A 69 -1.17 -4.26 3.99
N THR A 70 -0.17 -3.42 3.73
CA THR A 70 0.63 -2.73 4.76
C THR A 70 -0.24 -1.99 5.77
N THR A 71 -1.18 -1.17 5.29
CA THR A 71 -2.09 -0.38 6.14
C THR A 71 -3.02 -1.27 6.94
N LEU A 72 -3.52 -2.36 6.35
CA LEU A 72 -4.37 -3.36 7.02
C LEU A 72 -3.62 -4.10 8.12
N MET A 73 -2.37 -4.51 7.88
CA MET A 73 -1.54 -5.18 8.87
C MET A 73 -1.24 -4.27 10.06
N LEU A 74 -0.92 -2.99 9.80
CA LEU A 74 -0.71 -2.00 10.85
C LEU A 74 -2.00 -1.71 11.64
N ALA A 75 -3.14 -1.56 10.95
CA ALA A 75 -4.43 -1.38 11.61
C ALA A 75 -4.80 -2.58 12.48
N ALA A 76 -4.64 -3.81 11.97
CA ALA A 76 -4.91 -5.04 12.72
C ALA A 76 -4.05 -5.14 13.99
N ARG A 77 -2.76 -4.77 13.91
CA ARG A 77 -1.88 -4.69 15.07
C ARG A 77 -2.40 -3.67 16.09
N THR A 78 -2.69 -2.45 15.65
CA THR A 78 -3.19 -1.38 16.54
C THR A 78 -4.50 -1.77 17.22
N ILE A 79 -5.45 -2.37 16.49
CA ILE A 79 -6.71 -2.87 17.04
C ILE A 79 -6.43 -3.92 18.13
N ARG A 80 -5.59 -4.91 17.83
CA ARG A 80 -5.23 -5.96 18.79
C ARG A 80 -4.60 -5.38 20.06
N ASP A 81 -3.61 -4.50 19.89
CA ASP A 81 -2.87 -3.91 21.01
C ASP A 81 -3.80 -3.03 21.87
N THR A 82 -4.73 -2.29 21.24
CA THR A 82 -5.79 -1.54 21.94
C THR A 82 -6.71 -2.44 22.75
N LEU A 83 -7.14 -3.58 22.20
CA LEU A 83 -7.98 -4.54 22.93
C LEU A 83 -7.26 -5.17 24.13
N VAL A 84 -5.94 -5.41 24.02
CA VAL A 84 -5.12 -5.88 25.13
C VAL A 84 -5.04 -4.85 26.25
N ASP A 85 -4.85 -3.57 25.90
CA ASP A 85 -4.80 -2.46 26.86
C ASP A 85 -6.15 -2.21 27.55
N ILE A 86 -7.26 -2.26 26.80
CA ILE A 86 -8.62 -2.19 27.37
C ILE A 86 -8.83 -3.34 28.38
N LYS A 87 -8.38 -4.55 28.02
CA LYS A 87 -8.50 -5.73 28.89
C LYS A 87 -7.64 -5.62 30.16
N SER A 88 -6.48 -4.96 30.09
CA SER A 88 -5.62 -4.76 31.26
C SER A 88 -6.19 -3.74 32.25
N GLY A 89 -7.03 -2.81 31.77
CA GLY A 89 -7.61 -1.73 32.56
C GLY A 89 -6.65 -0.56 32.82
N GLU A 90 -5.44 -0.61 32.24
CA GLU A 90 -4.43 0.44 32.42
C GLU A 90 -4.68 1.65 31.52
N MET A 91 -5.37 1.44 30.38
CA MET A 91 -5.72 2.49 29.41
C MET A 91 -4.49 3.28 28.92
N LYS A 92 -3.35 2.61 28.73
CA LYS A 92 -2.08 3.22 28.30
C LYS A 92 -2.13 3.81 26.89
N LEU A 93 -3.01 3.29 26.04
CA LEU A 93 -3.21 3.76 24.66
C LEU A 93 -4.34 4.80 24.56
N ALA A 94 -4.92 5.22 25.69
CA ALA A 94 -5.90 6.30 25.68
C ALA A 94 -5.28 7.56 25.07
N ASN A 95 -6.00 8.18 24.13
CA ASN A 95 -5.60 9.41 23.43
C ASN A 95 -4.31 9.29 22.59
N THR A 96 -3.85 8.08 22.22
CA THR A 96 -2.73 7.91 21.27
C THR A 96 -3.18 7.74 19.81
N GLY A 97 -4.49 7.61 19.58
CA GLY A 97 -5.08 7.58 18.24
C GLY A 97 -5.29 8.98 17.65
N LEU A 98 -6.08 9.05 16.59
CA LEU A 98 -6.54 10.33 16.04
C LEU A 98 -7.28 11.14 17.11
N SER A 99 -7.10 12.45 17.09
CA SER A 99 -7.98 13.37 17.81
C SER A 99 -9.40 13.31 17.24
N PHE A 100 -10.37 13.75 18.05
CA PHE A 100 -11.75 13.82 17.58
C PHE A 100 -11.92 14.78 16.41
N SER A 101 -11.20 15.90 16.39
CA SER A 101 -11.18 16.84 15.26
C SER A 101 -10.66 16.20 13.98
N GLU A 102 -9.54 15.47 14.03
CA GLU A 102 -9.01 14.76 12.85
C GLU A 102 -10.00 13.71 12.33
N TYR A 103 -10.69 13.01 13.24
CA TYR A 103 -11.74 12.07 12.85
C TYR A 103 -12.89 12.76 12.12
N LEU A 104 -13.38 13.90 12.63
CA LEU A 104 -14.44 14.69 11.99
C LEU A 104 -14.02 15.18 10.60
N ASP A 105 -12.77 15.58 10.43
CA ASP A 105 -12.23 15.99 9.14
C ASP A 105 -12.19 14.80 8.15
N ILE A 106 -11.76 13.62 8.60
CA ILE A 106 -11.71 12.40 7.77
C ILE A 106 -13.09 11.99 7.26
N VAL A 107 -14.12 12.09 8.11
CA VAL A 107 -15.50 11.77 7.72
C VAL A 107 -16.22 12.96 7.06
N ASP A 108 -15.49 14.03 6.75
CA ASP A 108 -15.94 15.21 6.00
C ASP A 108 -17.13 15.91 6.68
N MET A 109 -17.11 15.95 8.02
CA MET A 109 -18.15 16.60 8.82
C MET A 109 -18.32 18.09 8.53
N PRO A 110 -17.26 18.89 8.26
CA PRO A 110 -17.45 20.29 7.88
C PRO A 110 -18.35 20.46 6.66
N ARG A 111 -18.19 19.62 5.63
CA ARG A 111 -19.07 19.66 4.46
C ARG A 111 -20.50 19.29 4.80
N TRP A 112 -20.72 18.33 5.71
CA TRP A 112 -22.06 17.96 6.12
C TRP A 112 -22.75 19.05 6.95
N SER A 113 -22.02 19.76 7.81
CA SER A 113 -22.51 20.96 8.49
C SER A 113 -22.92 22.04 7.50
N ASP A 114 -22.12 22.32 6.46
CA ASP A 114 -22.47 23.30 5.43
C ASP A 114 -23.76 22.91 4.65
N VAL A 115 -23.96 21.62 4.41
CA VAL A 115 -25.19 21.11 3.79
C VAL A 115 -26.39 21.32 4.72
N GLU A 116 -26.24 21.06 6.01
CA GLU A 116 -27.27 21.30 7.02
C GLU A 116 -27.60 22.79 7.15
N ASP A 117 -26.62 23.68 7.21
CA ASP A 117 -26.86 25.13 7.31
C ASP A 117 -27.59 25.70 6.09
N ARG A 118 -27.38 25.10 4.91
CA ARG A 118 -27.96 25.58 3.64
C ARG A 118 -29.36 25.03 3.37
N TYR A 119 -29.65 23.82 3.83
CA TYR A 119 -30.87 23.07 3.46
C TYR A 119 -31.64 22.51 4.65
N GLY A 120 -31.10 22.59 5.86
CA GLY A 120 -31.81 22.29 7.09
C GLY A 120 -32.92 23.31 7.31
N GLU A 121 -34.12 22.83 7.59
CA GLU A 121 -35.30 23.66 7.85
C GLU A 121 -35.18 24.50 9.13
#